data_AF-A0A1F1K2C3-F1
#
_entry.id   AF-A0A1F1K2C3-F1
#
_cell.length_a   1.000
_cell.length_b   1.000
_cell.length_c   1.000
_cell.angle_alpha   90.00
_cell.angle_beta   90.00
_cell.angle_gamma   90.00
#
_symmetry.space_group_name_H-M   'P 1'
#
loop_
_entity.id
_entity.type
_entity.pdbx_description
1 polymer ?
#
loop_
_entity_poly.entity_id
_entity_poly.type
_entity_poly.pdbx_seq_one_letter_code
_entity_poly.pdbx_strand_id
1 'polypeptide(L)'
;MPVTVVPGVTAAHAASALAGAALGADHALISLSDRLKPLEVVLDRVRACARADLAMAFYNPRSRSRPHQLGEVVAVLREELPGDHVVAVARQVSREGEALEVTDLASFDPEVVDMGCLVLVGARSTRVTADDRVWTPRYVEG
;
A
#
# COMPACT_ATOMS: atom_id res chain seq x y z
N MET A 1 33.19 -11.35 13.02
CA MET A 1 32.53 -10.49 14.03
C MET A 1 31.13 -11.05 14.26
N PRO A 2 30.66 -11.20 15.51
CA PRO A 2 29.28 -11.59 15.76
C PRO A 2 28.32 -10.45 15.36
N VAL A 3 27.21 -10.79 14.70
CA VAL A 3 26.15 -9.86 14.28
C VAL A 3 24.87 -10.22 15.04
N THR A 4 24.17 -9.21 15.57
CA THR A 4 22.85 -9.37 16.21
C THR A 4 21.83 -8.52 15.48
N VAL A 5 20.66 -9.10 15.17
CA VAL A 5 19.53 -8.39 14.56
C VAL A 5 18.42 -8.27 15.61
N VAL A 6 17.93 -7.06 15.86
CA VAL A 6 16.81 -6.80 16.79
C VAL A 6 15.57 -6.47 15.96
N PRO A 7 14.45 -7.21 16.10
CA PRO A 7 13.24 -6.95 15.33
C PRO A 7 12.56 -5.64 15.77
N GLY A 8 11.74 -5.09 14.87
CA GLY A 8 10.92 -3.92 15.14
C GLY A 8 9.57 -3.98 14.42
N VAL A 9 8.65 -3.10 14.80
CA VAL A 9 7.36 -2.96 14.13
C VAL A 9 7.57 -2.26 12.80
N THR A 10 7.17 -2.92 11.71
CA THR A 10 7.26 -2.36 10.37
C THR A 10 6.14 -1.35 10.10
N ALA A 11 6.40 -0.37 9.24
CA ALA A 11 5.45 0.71 8.95
C ALA A 11 4.11 0.19 8.39
N ALA A 12 4.11 -0.91 7.64
CA ALA A 12 2.90 -1.52 7.08
C ALA A 12 1.92 -2.00 8.13
N HIS A 13 2.39 -2.67 9.18
CA HIS A 13 1.51 -3.10 10.26
C HIS A 13 1.07 -1.93 11.12
N ALA A 14 1.94 -0.93 11.34
CA ALA A 14 1.55 0.29 12.04
C ALA A 14 0.46 1.06 11.27
N ALA A 15 0.62 1.23 9.94
CA ALA A 15 -0.36 1.86 9.06
C ALA A 15 -1.66 1.05 8.99
N SER A 16 -1.57 -0.27 8.89
CA SER A 16 -2.74 -1.14 8.93
C SER A 16 -3.50 -1.01 10.24
N ALA A 17 -2.80 -0.91 11.39
CA ALA A 17 -3.43 -0.72 12.69
C ALA A 17 -4.08 0.67 12.82
N LEU A 18 -3.45 1.71 12.26
CA LEU A 18 -4.05 3.06 12.17
C LEU A 18 -5.36 3.02 11.36
N ALA A 19 -5.36 2.34 10.22
CA ALA A 19 -6.54 2.17 9.38
C ALA A 19 -7.62 1.26 9.98
N GLY A 20 -7.22 0.29 10.79
CA GLY A 20 -8.08 -0.76 11.36
C GLY A 20 -7.40 -2.13 11.21
N ALA A 21 -7.76 -2.87 10.16
CA ALA A 21 -7.19 -4.17 9.83
C ALA A 21 -7.03 -4.35 8.31
N ALA A 22 -6.52 -3.32 7.63
CA ALA A 22 -6.36 -3.29 6.17
C ALA A 22 -5.51 -4.47 5.62
N LEU A 23 -4.53 -4.95 6.38
CA LEU A 23 -3.70 -6.12 6.06
C LEU A 23 -4.15 -7.38 6.82
N GLY A 24 -5.46 -7.52 7.05
CA GLY A 24 -6.06 -8.63 7.82
C GLY A 24 -6.05 -9.99 7.13
N ALA A 25 -5.79 -10.04 5.82
CA ALA A 25 -5.72 -11.24 5.00
C ALA A 25 -4.35 -11.39 4.33
N ASP A 26 -4.23 -12.28 3.34
CA ASP A 26 -3.00 -12.45 2.56
C ASP A 26 -2.58 -11.11 1.92
N HIS A 27 -1.31 -10.75 2.10
CA HIS A 27 -0.81 -9.45 1.66
C HIS A 27 0.67 -9.46 1.28
N ALA A 28 1.08 -8.45 0.51
CA ALA A 28 2.44 -8.25 0.06
C ALA A 28 2.99 -6.88 0.49
N LEU A 29 4.27 -6.85 0.88
CA LEU A 29 5.02 -5.62 1.15
C LEU A 29 5.96 -5.35 -0.03
N ILE A 30 5.77 -4.23 -0.75
CA ILE A 30 6.50 -3.95 -1.98
C ILE A 30 7.21 -2.59 -1.86
N SER A 31 8.53 -2.58 -2.03
CA SER A 31 9.29 -1.35 -2.18
C SER A 31 9.22 -0.86 -3.63
N LEU A 32 8.78 0.38 -3.85
CA LEU A 32 8.70 1.01 -5.18
C LEU A 32 10.03 1.66 -5.61
N SER A 33 11.07 1.61 -4.78
CA SER A 33 12.40 2.09 -5.16
C SER A 33 13.01 1.24 -6.27
N ASP A 34 13.34 1.87 -7.40
CA ASP A 34 14.02 1.28 -8.55
C ASP A 34 15.55 1.40 -8.52
N ARG A 35 16.11 1.99 -7.45
CA ARG A 35 17.54 2.36 -7.38
C ARG A 35 18.50 1.23 -7.79
N LEU A 36 18.17 -0.01 -7.44
CA LEU A 36 18.96 -1.21 -7.71
C LEU A 36 18.15 -2.28 -8.45
N LYS A 37 16.98 -1.92 -8.96
CA LYS A 37 15.94 -2.84 -9.44
C LYS A 37 15.21 -2.14 -10.59
N PRO A 38 15.23 -2.66 -11.82
CA PRO A 38 14.43 -2.09 -12.92
C PRO A 38 12.97 -1.94 -12.51
N LEU A 39 12.34 -0.84 -12.92
CA LEU A 39 10.96 -0.50 -12.53
C LEU A 39 9.98 -1.58 -13.01
N GLU A 40 10.22 -2.16 -14.17
CA GLU A 40 9.47 -3.22 -14.82
C GLU A 40 9.32 -4.44 -13.90
N VAL A 41 10.38 -4.78 -13.14
CA VAL A 41 10.33 -5.85 -12.14
C VAL A 41 9.38 -5.50 -10.99
N VAL A 42 9.27 -4.22 -10.62
CA VAL A 42 8.29 -3.75 -9.62
C VAL A 42 6.88 -3.83 -10.19
N LEU A 43 6.67 -3.33 -11.41
CA LEU A 43 5.37 -3.33 -12.08
C LEU A 43 4.83 -4.76 -12.26
N ASP A 44 5.67 -5.70 -12.67
CA ASP A 44 5.30 -7.12 -12.81
C ASP A 44 4.89 -7.74 -11.46
N ARG A 45 5.58 -7.39 -10.38
CA ARG A 45 5.23 -7.86 -9.02
C ARG A 45 3.90 -7.27 -8.55
N VAL A 46 3.68 -5.98 -8.78
CA VAL A 46 2.41 -5.32 -8.46
C VAL A 46 1.27 -5.98 -9.22
N ARG A 47 1.44 -6.17 -10.53
CA ARG A 47 0.46 -6.86 -11.39
C ARG A 47 0.16 -8.28 -10.90
N ALA A 48 1.20 -9.05 -10.56
CA ALA A 48 1.02 -10.39 -10.01
C ALA A 48 0.25 -10.39 -8.69
N CYS A 49 0.53 -9.46 -7.78
CA CYS A 49 -0.19 -9.34 -6.51
C CYS A 49 -1.65 -8.92 -6.70
N ALA A 50 -1.91 -7.99 -7.62
CA ALA A 50 -3.27 -7.57 -7.97
C ALA A 50 -4.10 -8.73 -8.55
N ARG A 51 -3.53 -9.51 -9.49
CA ARG A 51 -4.17 -10.70 -10.06
C ARG A 51 -4.40 -11.82 -9.05
N ALA A 52 -3.53 -11.93 -8.06
CA ALA A 52 -3.65 -12.88 -6.96
C ALA A 52 -4.59 -12.40 -5.84
N ASP A 53 -5.20 -11.23 -5.99
CA ASP A 53 -6.08 -10.62 -4.99
C ASP A 53 -5.45 -10.43 -3.60
N LEU A 54 -4.17 -10.07 -3.58
CA LEU A 54 -3.46 -9.76 -2.35
C LEU A 54 -3.66 -8.29 -1.98
N ALA A 55 -3.89 -8.01 -0.70
CA ALA A 55 -3.68 -6.65 -0.21
C ALA A 55 -2.20 -6.27 -0.33
N MET A 56 -1.90 -4.99 -0.54
CA MET A 56 -0.55 -4.52 -0.80
C MET A 56 -0.20 -3.32 0.07
N ALA A 57 1.04 -3.26 0.54
CA ALA A 57 1.60 -2.07 1.18
C ALA A 57 2.86 -1.62 0.44
N PHE A 58 2.85 -0.37 -0.03
CA PHE A 58 3.91 0.22 -0.83
C PHE A 58 4.84 1.09 0.01
N TYR A 59 6.09 0.65 0.08
CA TYR A 59 7.20 1.38 0.69
C TYR A 59 7.92 2.24 -0.33
N ASN A 60 8.51 3.33 0.16
CA ASN A 60 9.25 4.30 -0.65
C ASN A 60 8.43 4.76 -1.86
N PRO A 61 7.14 5.15 -1.65
CA PRO A 61 6.21 5.23 -2.76
C PRO A 61 6.56 6.36 -3.73
N ARG A 62 7.11 7.48 -3.23
CA ARG A 62 7.47 8.62 -4.07
C ARG A 62 8.66 9.39 -3.50
N SER A 63 9.64 9.68 -4.35
CA SER A 63 10.86 10.41 -3.97
C SER A 63 11.10 11.59 -4.91
N ARG A 64 11.83 12.62 -4.43
CA ARG A 64 12.16 13.80 -5.26
C ARG A 64 12.92 13.47 -6.54
N SER A 65 13.77 12.44 -6.51
CA SER A 65 14.56 12.04 -7.68
C SER A 65 13.74 11.24 -8.70
N ARG A 66 12.57 10.72 -8.31
CA ARG A 66 11.73 9.83 -9.13
C ARG A 66 10.25 10.02 -8.79
N PRO A 67 9.63 11.11 -9.27
CA PRO A 67 8.25 11.42 -8.93
C PRO A 67 7.22 10.51 -9.63
N HIS A 68 7.58 9.86 -10.74
CA HIS A 68 6.64 9.17 -11.64
C HIS A 68 6.31 7.72 -11.26
N GLN A 69 7.14 7.05 -10.45
CA GLN A 69 7.05 5.61 -10.22
C GLN A 69 5.70 5.17 -9.63
N LEU A 70 5.16 5.93 -8.67
CA LEU A 70 3.85 5.64 -8.09
C LEU A 70 2.74 5.79 -9.13
N GLY A 71 2.84 6.77 -10.03
CA GLY A 71 1.89 6.96 -11.12
C GLY A 71 1.84 5.75 -12.05
N GLU A 72 3.00 5.18 -12.40
CA GLU A 72 3.08 3.96 -13.22
C GLU A 72 2.51 2.74 -12.48
N VAL A 73 2.78 2.61 -11.18
CA VAL A 73 2.18 1.56 -10.34
C VAL A 73 0.65 1.69 -10.29
N VAL A 74 0.13 2.91 -10.12
CA VAL A 74 -1.32 3.18 -10.12
C VAL A 74 -1.93 2.88 -11.49
N ALA A 75 -1.25 3.19 -12.59
CA ALA A 75 -1.70 2.83 -13.93
C ALA A 75 -1.85 1.31 -14.08
N VAL A 76 -0.84 0.53 -13.64
CA VAL A 76 -0.91 -0.94 -13.63
C VAL A 76 -2.05 -1.45 -12.75
N LEU A 77 -2.25 -0.87 -11.57
CA LEU A 77 -3.38 -1.27 -10.71
C LEU A 77 -4.73 -0.99 -11.38
N ARG A 78 -4.89 0.14 -12.06
CA ARG A 78 -6.12 0.51 -12.79
C ARG A 78 -6.40 -0.39 -13.99
N GLU A 79 -5.39 -1.05 -14.55
CA GLU A 79 -5.57 -2.07 -15.58
C GLU A 79 -6.10 -3.39 -15.01
N GLU A 80 -5.78 -3.71 -13.75
CA GLU A 80 -5.98 -5.04 -13.15
C GLU A 80 -7.13 -5.08 -12.13
N LEU A 81 -7.51 -3.94 -11.55
CA LEU A 81 -8.46 -3.82 -10.44
C LEU A 81 -9.59 -2.85 -10.77
N PRO A 82 -10.79 -3.03 -10.19
CA PRO A 82 -11.89 -2.10 -10.37
C PRO A 82 -11.61 -0.74 -9.72
N GLY A 83 -12.29 0.31 -10.18
CA GLY A 83 -12.05 1.67 -9.72
C GLY A 83 -12.42 1.93 -8.26
N ASP A 84 -13.36 1.17 -7.71
CA ASP A 84 -13.84 1.24 -6.32
C ASP A 84 -12.93 0.52 -5.31
N HIS A 85 -11.82 -0.03 -5.78
CA HIS A 85 -10.88 -0.76 -4.93
C HIS A 85 -10.25 0.15 -3.88
N VAL A 86 -10.31 -0.26 -2.61
CA VAL A 86 -9.92 0.59 -1.47
C VAL A 86 -8.42 0.90 -1.49
N VAL A 87 -8.08 2.17 -1.37
CA VAL A 87 -6.72 2.70 -1.19
C VAL A 87 -6.68 3.51 0.09
N ALA A 88 -5.61 3.37 0.88
CA ALA A 88 -5.37 4.22 2.04
C ALA A 88 -3.95 4.78 2.04
N VAL A 89 -3.81 6.07 2.29
CA VAL A 89 -2.53 6.76 2.43
C VAL A 89 -2.31 7.06 3.90
N ALA A 90 -1.34 6.37 4.50
CA ALA A 90 -0.95 6.58 5.89
C ALA A 90 0.32 7.42 5.95
N ARG A 91 0.23 8.61 6.54
CA ARG A 91 1.30 9.61 6.61
C ARG A 91 1.85 9.67 8.04
N GLN A 92 3.18 9.73 8.17
CA GLN A 92 3.89 9.95 9.44
C GLN A 92 3.39 9.07 10.60
N VAL A 93 3.10 7.80 10.31
CA VAL A 93 2.54 6.87 11.31
C VAL A 93 3.42 6.79 12.54
N SER A 94 2.79 6.92 13.71
CA SER A 94 3.38 6.98 15.05
C SER A 94 4.33 8.15 15.29
N ARG A 95 4.16 9.24 14.53
CA ARG A 95 4.95 10.48 14.64
C ARG A 95 4.02 11.69 14.64
N GLU A 96 4.60 12.86 14.91
CA GLU A 96 3.88 14.12 14.74
C GLU A 96 3.45 14.31 13.28
N GLY A 97 2.19 14.73 13.09
CA GLY A 97 1.57 14.84 11.76
C GLY A 97 1.03 13.52 11.22
N GLU A 98 0.81 12.51 12.08
CA GLU A 98 0.10 11.29 11.71
C GLU A 98 -1.27 11.61 11.09
N ALA A 99 -1.52 11.07 9.91
CA ALA A 99 -2.79 11.21 9.21
C ALA A 99 -3.09 9.96 8.39
N LEU A 100 -4.38 9.70 8.19
CA LEU A 100 -4.88 8.64 7.33
C LEU A 100 -5.90 9.25 6.36
N GLU A 101 -5.70 9.00 5.08
CA GLU A 101 -6.68 9.28 4.04
C GLU A 101 -7.12 7.95 3.42
N VAL A 102 -8.43 7.73 3.34
CA VAL A 102 -9.02 6.56 2.69
C VAL A 102 -9.76 7.04 1.45
N THR A 103 -9.52 6.36 0.33
CA THR A 103 -10.09 6.69 -0.97
C THR A 103 -10.25 5.42 -1.80
N ASP A 104 -10.68 5.55 -3.05
CA ASP A 104 -10.75 4.48 -4.03
C ASP A 104 -9.69 4.66 -5.14
N LEU A 105 -9.40 3.58 -5.86
CA LEU A 105 -8.37 3.56 -6.90
C LEU A 105 -8.65 4.54 -8.06
N ALA A 106 -9.92 4.79 -8.38
CA ALA A 106 -10.32 5.74 -9.41
C ALA A 106 -10.01 7.18 -8.98
N SER A 107 -10.25 7.52 -7.72
CA SER A 107 -10.10 8.85 -7.15
C SER A 107 -8.69 9.11 -6.60
N PHE A 108 -7.88 8.06 -6.42
CA PHE A 108 -6.53 8.18 -5.87
C PHE A 108 -5.60 9.01 -6.77
N ASP A 109 -5.14 10.15 -6.24
CA ASP A 109 -4.10 10.98 -6.85
C ASP A 109 -2.72 10.63 -6.28
N PRO A 110 -1.80 10.03 -7.06
CA PRO A 110 -0.46 9.68 -6.57
C PRO A 110 0.39 10.91 -6.18
N GLU A 111 0.02 12.13 -6.57
CA GLU A 111 0.80 13.33 -6.27
C GLU A 111 0.71 13.78 -4.79
N VAL A 112 -0.31 13.34 -4.05
CA VAL A 112 -0.46 13.64 -2.59
C VAL A 112 0.54 12.87 -1.72
N VAL A 113 1.22 11.88 -2.31
CA VAL A 113 2.13 10.97 -1.62
C VAL A 113 3.57 11.50 -1.65
N ASP A 114 4.23 11.44 -0.49
CA ASP A 114 5.66 11.74 -0.35
C ASP A 114 6.40 10.66 0.45
N MET A 115 7.66 10.92 0.79
CA MET A 115 8.53 9.97 1.50
C MET A 115 8.07 9.64 2.94
N GLY A 116 7.19 10.45 3.52
CA GLY A 116 6.58 10.21 4.83
C GLY A 116 5.32 9.35 4.78
N CYS A 117 4.89 8.93 3.58
CA CYS A 117 3.69 8.15 3.38
C CYS A 117 3.98 6.66 3.14
N LEU A 118 3.01 5.84 3.53
CA LEU A 118 2.84 4.48 3.08
C LEU A 118 1.49 4.38 2.36
N VAL A 119 1.45 3.70 1.21
CA VAL A 119 0.20 3.47 0.47
C VAL A 119 -0.23 2.03 0.69
N LEU A 120 -1.45 1.85 1.18
CA LEU A 120 -2.12 0.55 1.28
C LEU A 120 -3.12 0.44 0.13
N VAL A 121 -3.15 -0.72 -0.51
CA VAL A 121 -4.18 -1.11 -1.48
C VAL A 121 -4.83 -2.38 -0.94
N GLY A 122 -6.15 -2.39 -0.82
CA GLY A 122 -6.88 -3.55 -0.29
C GLY A 122 -6.76 -4.80 -1.16
N ALA A 123 -7.33 -5.92 -0.70
CA ALA A 123 -7.85 -6.97 -1.57
C ALA A 123 -9.29 -6.63 -2.02
N ARG A 124 -9.88 -7.39 -2.96
CA ARG A 124 -11.27 -7.18 -3.44
C ARG A 124 -12.32 -7.23 -2.33
N SER A 125 -12.06 -8.01 -1.28
CA SER A 125 -12.94 -8.14 -0.12
C SER A 125 -12.78 -7.02 0.92
N THR A 126 -11.85 -6.08 0.71
CA THR A 126 -11.58 -4.98 1.65
C THR A 126 -12.79 -4.07 1.75
N ARG A 127 -13.16 -3.70 3.00
CA ARG A 127 -14.31 -2.85 3.27
C ARG A 127 -13.92 -1.66 4.13
N VAL A 128 -14.66 -0.57 3.95
CA VAL A 128 -14.61 0.62 4.79
C VAL A 128 -15.87 0.66 5.65
N THR A 129 -15.73 0.87 6.96
CA THR A 129 -16.89 1.03 7.88
C THR A 129 -17.45 2.45 7.80
N ALA A 130 -18.61 2.68 8.42
CA ALA A 130 -19.19 4.03 8.53
C ALA A 130 -18.30 5.04 9.29
N ASP A 131 -17.35 4.55 10.09
CA ASP A 131 -16.38 5.36 10.84
C ASP A 131 -14.99 5.39 10.15
N ASP A 132 -14.96 5.22 8.83
CA ASP A 132 -13.75 5.23 7.98
C ASP A 132 -12.66 4.22 8.38
N ARG A 133 -13.03 3.12 9.05
CA ARG A 133 -12.09 2.03 9.35
C ARG A 133 -12.00 1.07 8.18
N VAL A 134 -10.77 0.76 7.77
CA VAL A 134 -10.49 -0.18 6.68
C VAL A 134 -10.16 -1.55 7.24
N TRP A 135 -10.78 -2.60 6.72
CA TRP A 135 -10.43 -3.98 7.08
C TRP A 135 -10.59 -4.94 5.92
N THR A 136 -9.72 -5.95 5.89
CA THR A 136 -9.78 -7.04 4.91
C THR A 136 -10.20 -8.32 5.62
N PRO A 137 -11.33 -8.93 5.26
CA PRO A 137 -11.81 -10.17 5.86
C PRO A 137 -10.81 -11.32 5.71
N ARG A 138 -10.75 -12.20 6.72
CA ARG A 138 -9.92 -13.41 6.72
C ARG A 138 -10.49 -14.56 5.87
N TYR A 139 -11.48 -14.28 5.05
CA TYR A 139 -12.20 -15.24 4.21
C TYR A 139 -12.47 -14.63 2.83
N VAL A 140 -12.72 -15.50 1.85
CA VAL A 140 -13.13 -15.12 0.50
C VAL A 140 -14.60 -15.54 0.33
N GLU A 141 -15.41 -14.69 -0.30
CA GLU A 141 -16.78 -15.04 -0.67
C GLU A 141 -16.75 -16.01 -1.85
N GLY A 142 -17.46 -17.15 -1.72
CA GLY A 142 -17.50 -18.22 -2.72
C GLY A 142 -18.46 -17.96 -3.87
#